data_AF-A0A3M1J897-F1
#
_entry.id   AF-A0A3M1J897-F1
#
_cell.length_a   1.000
_cell.length_b   1.000
_cell.length_c   1.000
_cell.angle_alpha   90.00
_cell.angle_beta   90.00
_cell.angle_gamma   90.00
#
_symmetry.space_group_name_H-M   'P 1'
#
loop_
_entity.id
_entity.type
_entity.pdbx_description
1 polymer ?
#
loop_
_entity_poly.entity_id
_entity_poly.type
_entity_poly.pdbx_seq_one_letter_code
_entity_poly.pdbx_strand_id
1 'polypeptide(L)' 'MCSRFSLATSPEEIRALFGYRNAPNFPPRHNIAPTQPIAVVRQTPEKGRELVFMRWGLIPG' A
#
# COMPACT_ATOMS: atom_id res chain seq x y z
N MET A 1 14.50 -8.49 10.61
CA MET A 1 13.58 -8.86 9.52
C MET A 1 12.16 -8.78 10.07
N CYS A 2 11.31 -7.87 9.58
CA CYS A 2 9.95 -7.68 10.10
C CYS A 2 8.97 -8.53 9.29
N SER A 3 8.35 -9.53 9.90
CA SER A 3 7.43 -10.46 9.22
C SER A 3 5.95 -10.07 9.37
N ARG A 4 5.62 -9.08 10.20
CA ARG A 4 4.25 -8.59 10.38
C ARG A 4 4.23 -7.07 10.57
N PHE A 5 3.14 -6.44 10.15
CA PHE A 5 2.88 -5.03 10.44
C PHE A 5 1.39 -4.71 10.47
N SER A 6 1.06 -3.51 10.95
CA SER A 6 -0.30 -2.96 10.98
C SER A 6 -0.41 -1.76 10.03
N LEU A 7 -1.59 -1.60 9.43
CA LEU A 7 -2.03 -0.40 8.72
C LEU A 7 -3.40 0.00 9.29
N ALA A 8 -3.40 0.86 10.30
CA ALA A 8 -4.62 1.37 10.94
C ALA A 8 -5.06 2.73 10.38
N THR A 9 -4.15 3.43 9.70
CA THR A 9 -4.38 4.74 9.10
C THR A 9 -5.40 4.65 7.96
N SER A 10 -6.31 5.62 7.89
CA SER A 10 -7.35 5.66 6.87
C SER A 10 -6.79 5.91 5.47
N PRO A 11 -7.48 5.49 4.39
CA PRO A 11 -7.10 5.82 3.03
C PRO A 11 -6.97 7.33 2.78
N GLU A 12 -7.77 8.16 3.43
CA GLU A 12 -7.76 9.62 3.30
C GLU A 12 -6.49 10.24 3.88
N GLU A 13 -6.08 9.79 5.07
CA GLU A 13 -4.84 10.24 5.72
C GLU A 13 -3.60 9.81 4.93
N ILE A 14 -3.59 8.56 4.42
CA ILE A 14 -2.50 8.06 3.57
C ILE A 14 -2.45 8.87 2.26
N ARG A 15 -3.61 9.24 1.69
CA ARG A 15 -3.68 10.11 0.51
C ARG A 15 -3.17 11.52 0.81
N ALA A 16 -3.52 12.10 1.95
CA ALA A 16 -3.03 13.40 2.37
C ALA A 16 -1.50 13.41 2.54
N LEU A 17 -0.94 12.33 3.10
CA LEU A 17 0.50 12.19 3.33
C LEU A 17 1.30 12.03 2.02
N PHE A 18 0.80 11.21 1.09
CA PHE A 18 1.57 10.85 -0.11
C PHE A 18 1.14 11.58 -1.39
N GLY A 19 -0.07 12.14 -1.44
CA GLY A 19 -0.58 12.90 -2.58
C GLY A 19 -0.80 12.07 -3.84
N TYR A 20 -1.19 10.79 -3.72
CA TYR A 20 -1.56 9.98 -4.88
C TYR A 20 -2.96 10.33 -5.40
N ARG A 21 -3.17 10.13 -6.71
CA ARG A 21 -4.36 10.65 -7.41
C ARG A 21 -5.60 9.78 -7.28
N ASN A 22 -5.41 8.46 -7.24
CA ASN A 22 -6.52 7.52 -7.15
C ASN A 22 -7.05 7.40 -5.72
N ALA A 23 -8.25 6.86 -5.55
CA ALA A 23 -8.88 6.70 -4.24
C ALA A 23 -9.32 5.24 -3.96
N PRO A 24 -8.40 4.26 -4.02
CA PRO A 24 -8.71 2.91 -3.60
C PRO A 24 -9.02 2.88 -2.09
N ASN A 25 -10.12 2.25 -1.72
CA ASN A 25 -10.51 2.05 -0.33
C ASN A 25 -9.92 0.72 0.20
N PHE A 26 -9.57 0.69 1.48
CA PHE A 26 -9.16 -0.53 2.19
C PHE A 26 -9.46 -0.40 3.69
N PRO A 27 -9.86 -1.51 4.35
CA PRO A 27 -10.10 -1.48 5.78
C PRO A 27 -8.80 -1.36 6.57
N PRO A 28 -8.87 -0.89 7.83
CA PRO A 28 -7.77 -1.06 8.79
C PRO A 28 -7.36 -2.53 8.92
N ARG A 29 -6.05 -2.79 8.97
CA ARG A 29 -5.49 -4.15 9.08
C ARG A 29 -4.42 -4.18 10.16
N HIS A 30 -4.72 -4.82 11.28
CA HIS A 30 -3.80 -4.88 12.43
C HIS A 30 -2.79 -6.03 12.38
N ASN A 31 -2.85 -6.87 11.34
CA ASN A 31 -2.09 -8.11 11.34
C ASN A 31 -1.72 -8.60 9.93
N ILE A 32 -1.02 -7.76 9.17
CA ILE A 32 -0.59 -8.06 7.80
C ILE A 32 0.58 -9.06 7.84
N ALA A 33 0.49 -10.12 7.03
CA ALA A 33 1.47 -11.20 6.94
C ALA A 33 2.05 -11.32 5.51
N PRO A 34 3.19 -12.01 5.33
CA PRO A 34 3.80 -12.19 4.02
C PRO A 34 2.83 -12.86 3.04
N THR A 35 3.02 -12.61 1.75
CA THR A 35 2.20 -13.04 0.61
C THR A 35 0.81 -12.40 0.50
N GLN A 36 0.32 -11.72 1.55
CA GLN A 36 -0.94 -10.99 1.49
C GLN A 36 -0.81 -9.75 0.58
N PRO A 37 -1.90 -9.30 -0.06
CA PRO A 37 -1.93 -8.03 -0.76
C PRO A 37 -1.77 -6.87 0.24
N ILE A 38 -0.93 -5.89 -0.10
CA ILE A 38 -0.67 -4.69 0.71
C ILE A 38 -0.82 -3.43 -0.15
N ALA A 39 -1.26 -2.34 0.47
CA ALA A 39 -1.30 -1.03 -0.16
C ALA A 39 0.13 -0.51 -0.37
N VAL A 40 0.47 -0.16 -1.60
CA VAL A 40 1.77 0.37 -2.00
C VAL A 40 1.54 1.66 -2.77
N VAL A 41 2.17 2.73 -2.32
CA VAL A 41 2.26 3.96 -3.12
C VAL A 41 3.50 3.84 -4.01
N ARG A 42 3.31 3.92 -5.33
CA ARG A 42 4.40 3.90 -6.31
C ARG A 42 4.35 5.10 -7.24
N GLN A 43 5.50 5.44 -7.83
CA GLN A 43 5.56 6.40 -8.92
C GLN A 43 5.11 5.73 -10.23
N THR A 44 4.33 6.45 -11.02
CA THR A 44 3.96 6.09 -12.39
C THR A 44 4.74 6.95 -13.38
N PRO A 45 5.08 6.44 -14.57
CA PRO A 45 5.80 7.21 -15.60
C PRO A 45 5.01 8.44 -16.09
N GLU A 46 3.68 8.34 -16.14
CA GLU A 46 2.84 9.32 -16.82
C GLU A 46 2.13 10.29 -15.87
N LYS A 47 1.90 9.89 -14.61
CA LYS A 47 0.85 10.48 -13.77
C LYS A 47 1.19 10.56 -12.27
N GLY A 48 2.47 10.71 -11.92
CA GLY A 48 2.85 10.92 -10.51
C GLY A 48 2.57 9.70 -9.64
N ARG A 49 2.17 9.88 -8.38
CA ARG A 49 1.96 8.76 -7.45
C ARG A 49 0.57 8.14 -7.58
N GLU A 50 0.52 6.82 -7.48
CA GLU A 50 -0.72 6.03 -7.35
C GLU A 50 -0.60 5.05 -6.19
N LEU A 51 -1.74 4.68 -5.60
CA LEU A 51 -1.83 3.57 -4.66
C LEU A 51 -2.29 2.30 -5.40
N VAL A 52 -1.55 1.21 -5.26
CA VAL A 52 -1.86 -0.10 -5.83
C VAL A 52 -1.82 -1.18 -4.75
N PHE A 53 -2.48 -2.31 -4.99
CA PHE A 53 -2.31 -3.49 -4.15
C PHE A 53 -1.27 -4.43 -4.76
N MET A 54 -0.28 -4.82 -3.97
CA MET A 54 0.79 -5.73 -4.39
C MET A 54 0.98 -6.87 -3.40
N ARG A 55 1.46 -8.02 -3.87
CA ARG A 55 1.86 -9.13 -3.01
C ARG A 55 3.07 -8.71 -2.16
N TRP A 56 2.99 -8.89 -0.84
CA TRP A 56 4.15 -8.72 0.03
C TRP A 56 5.10 -9.92 -0.05
N GLY A 57 6.07 -9.83 -0.94
CA GLY A 57 7.11 -10.85 -1.13
C GLY A 57 7.62 -10.77 -2.55
N LEU A 58 8.84 -10.27 -2.72
CA LEU A 58 9.50 -10.23 -4.02
C LEU A 58 9.68 -11.66 -4.53
N ILE A 59 9.35 -11.89 -5.80
CA ILE A 59 9.64 -13.14 -6.51
C ILE A 59 10.71 -12.77 -7.55
N PRO A 60 11.99 -13.06 -7.29
CA PRO A 60 13.06 -12.86 -8.27
C PRO A 60 12.87 -13.82 -9.45
N GLY A 61 13.22 -13.36 -10.64
CA GLY A 61 13.28 -14.15 -11.87
C GLY A 61 14.53 -13.79 -12.65
#